data_AF-W1I988-F1
#
_entry.id   AF-W1I988-F1
#
_cell.length_a   1.000
_cell.length_b   1.000
_cell.length_c   1.000
_cell.angle_alpha   90.00
_cell.angle_beta   90.00
_cell.angle_gamma   90.00
#
_symmetry.space_group_name_H-M   'P 1'
#
loop_
_entity.id
_entity.type
_entity.pdbx_description
1 polymer ?
#
loop_
_entity_poly.entity_id
_entity_poly.type
_entity_poly.pdbx_seq_one_letter_code
_entity_poly.pdbx_strand_id
1 'polypeptide(L)'
;EQDSMNDPVADEVRSLLDGHIVLSRKLAERGHYPAIDVSASISRILGNVTSREHVQANNRLRQLMAAYKQVEMLLRLGEYQ
;
A
#
# COMPACT_ATOMS: atom_id res chain seq x y z
N GLU A 1 9.36 10.49 14.81
CA GLU A 1 9.10 9.29 15.62
C GLU A 1 8.51 8.20 14.74
N GLN A 2 9.07 7.00 14.87
CA GLN A 2 8.43 5.69 14.63
C GLN A 2 8.07 5.29 13.20
N ASP A 3 8.79 4.28 12.68
CA ASP A 3 8.12 3.21 11.94
C ASP A 3 6.96 2.72 12.83
N SER A 4 5.73 3.10 12.49
CA SER A 4 4.49 2.74 13.21
C SER A 4 4.17 1.23 13.18
N MET A 5 5.15 0.40 12.81
CA MET A 5 5.06 -1.06 12.81
C MET A 5 5.36 -1.67 14.18
N ASN A 6 5.88 -0.87 15.14
CA ASN A 6 6.15 -1.33 16.51
C ASN A 6 5.40 -0.51 17.58
N ASP A 7 4.39 0.28 17.18
CA ASP A 7 3.52 0.94 18.13
C ASP A 7 2.40 -0.03 18.56
N PRO A 8 2.40 -0.51 19.82
CA PRO A 8 1.38 -1.45 20.30
C PRO A 8 -0.03 -0.86 20.22
N VAL A 9 -0.19 0.46 20.26
CA VAL A 9 -1.51 1.11 20.09
C VAL A 9 -1.98 0.98 18.64
N ALA A 10 -1.08 1.19 17.68
CA ALA A 10 -1.41 1.07 16.27
C ALA A 10 -1.79 -0.38 15.90
N ASP A 11 -1.12 -1.37 16.47
CA ASP A 11 -1.44 -2.78 16.25
C ASP A 11 -2.80 -3.18 16.85
N GLU A 12 -3.11 -2.71 18.05
CA GLU A 12 -4.42 -2.94 18.67
C GLU A 12 -5.55 -2.33 17.83
N VAL A 13 -5.38 -1.09 17.37
CA VAL A 13 -6.34 -0.42 16.49
C VAL A 13 -6.52 -1.17 15.16
N ARG A 14 -5.43 -1.65 14.54
CA ARG A 14 -5.51 -2.48 13.31
C ARG A 14 -6.24 -3.81 13.55
N SER A 15 -6.19 -4.36 14.75
CA SER A 15 -6.92 -5.59 15.11
C SER A 15 -8.44 -5.34 15.11
N LEU A 16 -8.87 -4.23 15.71
CA LEU A 16 -10.27 -3.87 15.93
C LEU A 16 -10.99 -3.32 14.69
N LEU A 17 -10.25 -2.76 13.73
CA LEU A 17 -10.83 -2.11 12.55
C LEU A 17 -10.97 -3.07 11.35
N ASP A 18 -11.95 -2.76 10.48
CA ASP A 18 -12.19 -3.46 9.21
C ASP A 18 -11.18 -3.10 8.10
N GLY A 19 -10.12 -2.39 8.43
CA GLY A 19 -9.10 -1.94 7.50
C GLY A 19 -8.32 -0.75 8.04
N HIS A 20 -7.31 -0.33 7.28
CA HIS A 20 -6.54 0.87 7.59
C HIS A 20 -5.93 1.45 6.31
N ILE A 21 -5.74 2.77 6.31
CA ILE A 21 -5.08 3.52 5.25
C ILE A 21 -3.75 4.02 5.81
N VAL A 22 -2.65 3.59 5.21
CA VAL A 22 -1.29 4.03 5.58
C VAL A 22 -0.90 5.22 4.71
N LEU A 23 -0.43 6.29 5.35
CA LEU A 23 0.14 7.43 4.66
C LEU A 23 1.67 7.31 4.61
N SER A 24 2.24 7.46 3.42
CA SER A 24 3.67 7.38 3.18
C SER A 24 4.31 8.75 3.14
N ARG A 25 5.31 8.96 3.99
CA ARG A 25 6.16 10.14 3.93
C ARG A 25 6.89 10.26 2.59
N LYS A 26 7.38 9.14 2.04
CA LYS A 26 8.06 9.10 0.72
C LYS A 26 7.16 9.63 -0.41
N LEU A 27 5.85 9.40 -0.35
CA LEU A 27 4.91 9.95 -1.33
C LEU A 27 4.67 11.45 -1.10
N ALA A 28 4.48 11.86 0.15
CA ALA A 28 4.28 13.25 0.53
C ALA A 28 5.48 14.14 0.13
N GLU A 29 6.71 13.67 0.37
CA GLU A 29 7.96 14.35 -0.01
C GLU A 29 8.13 14.51 -1.53
N ARG A 30 7.49 13.64 -2.32
CA ARG A 30 7.45 13.73 -3.79
C ARG A 30 6.30 14.60 -4.30
N GLY A 31 5.54 15.24 -3.41
CA GLY A 31 4.36 16.05 -3.75
C GLY A 31 3.14 15.22 -4.16
N HIS A 32 3.12 13.90 -3.90
CA HIS A 32 2.00 13.04 -4.26
C HIS A 32 0.94 13.03 -3.15
N TYR A 33 -0.23 13.60 -3.45
CA TYR A 33 -1.36 13.66 -2.53
C TYR A 33 -2.66 13.15 -3.17
N PRO A 34 -3.49 12.39 -2.42
CA PRO A 34 -3.26 11.92 -1.06
C PRO A 34 -2.12 10.88 -0.98
N ALA A 35 -1.27 10.99 0.05
CA ALA A 35 -0.01 10.24 0.15
C ALA A 35 -0.21 8.78 0.61
N ILE A 36 -1.12 8.04 -0.04
CA ILE A 36 -1.55 6.71 0.41
C ILE A 36 -0.57 5.63 -0.07
N ASP A 37 -0.02 4.84 0.86
CA ASP A 37 0.66 3.59 0.52
C ASP A 37 -0.36 2.48 0.31
N VAL A 38 -0.72 2.24 -0.95
CA VAL A 38 -1.70 1.21 -1.33
C VAL A 38 -1.25 -0.20 -0.91
N SER A 39 0.05 -0.47 -0.96
CA SER A 39 0.60 -1.79 -0.63
C SER A 39 0.54 -2.07 0.86
N ALA A 40 0.72 -1.04 1.70
CA ALA A 40 0.61 -1.15 3.15
C ALA A 40 -0.84 -0.96 3.67
N SER A 41 -1.76 -0.46 2.84
CA SER A 41 -3.17 -0.25 3.20
C SER A 41 -4.04 -1.46 2.87
N ILE A 42 -5.05 -1.72 3.70
CA ILE A 42 -5.98 -2.85 3.54
C ILE A 42 -7.43 -2.46 3.86
N SER A 43 -8.37 -3.10 3.16
CA SER A 43 -9.79 -3.13 3.52
C SER A 43 -10.23 -4.59 3.58
N ARG A 44 -10.72 -5.04 4.74
CA ARG A 44 -11.18 -6.43 4.98
C ARG A 44 -12.54 -6.69 4.34
N ILE A 45 -13.34 -5.66 4.11
CA ILE A 45 -14.69 -5.77 3.51
C ILE A 45 -14.68 -5.71 1.97
N LEU A 46 -13.52 -5.44 1.34
CA LEU A 46 -13.44 -5.27 -0.12
C LEU A 46 -14.04 -6.46 -0.89
N GLY A 47 -13.79 -7.69 -0.44
CA GLY A 47 -14.36 -8.89 -1.05
C GLY A 47 -15.88 -9.01 -0.92
N ASN A 48 -16.49 -8.34 0.07
CA ASN A 48 -17.93 -8.39 0.31
C ASN A 48 -18.70 -7.30 -0.46
N VAL A 49 -18.02 -6.22 -0.85
CA VAL A 49 -18.66 -5.03 -1.45
C VAL A 49 -18.32 -4.82 -2.93
N THR A 50 -17.45 -5.67 -3.50
CA THR A 50 -17.01 -5.54 -4.90
C THR A 50 -17.29 -6.81 -5.70
N SER A 51 -17.40 -6.67 -7.03
CA SER A 51 -17.57 -7.82 -7.92
C SER A 51 -16.27 -8.64 -8.04
N ARG A 52 -16.36 -9.88 -8.52
CA ARG A 52 -15.18 -10.74 -8.70
C ARG A 52 -14.17 -10.14 -9.68
N GLU A 53 -14.65 -9.49 -10.74
CA GLU A 53 -13.83 -8.81 -11.74
C GLU A 53 -13.05 -7.65 -11.11
N HIS A 54 -13.69 -6.90 -10.21
CA HIS A 54 -13.04 -5.82 -9.47
C HIS A 54 -11.95 -6.38 -8.55
N VAL A 55 -12.22 -7.45 -7.80
CA VAL A 55 -11.22 -8.10 -6.93
C VAL A 55 -10.01 -8.56 -7.74
N GLN A 56 -10.24 -9.16 -8.92
CA GLN A 56 -9.17 -9.58 -9.82
C GLN A 56 -8.34 -8.40 -10.32
N ALA A 57 -8.99 -7.31 -10.74
CA ALA A 57 -8.31 -6.09 -11.16
C ALA A 57 -7.48 -5.46 -10.02
N ASN A 58 -8.03 -5.40 -8.81
CA ASN A 58 -7.31 -4.94 -7.61
C ASN A 58 -6.06 -5.80 -7.33
N ASN A 59 -6.19 -7.13 -7.40
CA ASN A 59 -5.06 -8.04 -7.19
C ASN A 59 -3.99 -7.86 -8.28
N ARG A 60 -4.39 -7.70 -9.54
CA ARG A 60 -3.48 -7.44 -10.65
C ARG A 60 -2.73 -6.12 -10.47
N LEU A 61 -3.43 -5.07 -10.08
CA LEU A 61 -2.82 -3.76 -9.79
C LEU A 61 -1.78 -3.88 -8.67
N ARG A 62 -2.13 -4.54 -7.56
CA ARG A 62 -1.22 -4.74 -6.43
C ARG A 62 0.04 -5.52 -6.82
N GLN A 63 -0.09 -6.54 -7.66
CA GLN A 63 1.06 -7.28 -8.21
C GLN A 63 1.98 -6.36 -9.03
N LEU A 64 1.41 -5.54 -9.91
CA LEU A 64 2.19 -4.60 -10.73
C LEU A 64 2.89 -3.54 -9.87
N MET A 65 2.20 -3.01 -8.85
CA MET A 65 2.80 -2.06 -7.90
C MET A 65 3.94 -2.68 -7.11
N ALA A 66 3.80 -3.94 -6.67
CA ALA A 66 4.85 -4.67 -5.99
C ALA A 66 6.07 -4.91 -6.90
N ALA A 67 5.84 -5.35 -8.13
CA ALA A 67 6.88 -5.54 -9.13
C ALA A 67 7.62 -4.22 -9.42
N TYR A 68 6.87 -3.13 -9.67
CA TYR A 68 7.44 -1.80 -9.86
C TYR A 68 8.30 -1.36 -8.68
N LYS A 69 7.86 -1.58 -7.44
CA LYS A 69 8.62 -1.21 -6.23
C LYS A 69 9.94 -1.98 -6.12
N GLN A 70 9.99 -3.24 -6.58
CA GLN A 70 11.23 -4.03 -6.59
C GLN A 70 12.23 -3.51 -7.63
N VAL A 71 11.75 -3.07 -8.79
CA VAL A 71 12.61 -2.58 -9.89
C VAL A 71 12.82 -1.06 -9.89
N GLU A 72 12.13 -0.30 -9.03
CA GLU A 72 12.20 1.16 -8.97
C GLU A 72 13.66 1.64 -8.82
N MET A 73 14.45 0.92 -8.03
CA MET A 73 15.88 1.23 -7.84
C MET A 73 16.70 0.99 -9.11
N LEU A 74 16.49 -0.13 -9.80
CA LEU A 74 17.18 -0.48 -11.04
C LEU A 74 16.83 0.49 -12.17
N LEU A 75 15.56 0.85 -12.29
CA LEU A 75 15.08 1.85 -13.25
C LEU A 75 15.71 3.23 -13.00
N ARG A 76 15.84 3.65 -11.74
CA ARG A 76 16.45 4.95 -11.39
C ARG A 76 17.94 5.03 -11.70
N LEU A 77 18.64 3.89 -11.63
CA LEU A 77 20.07 3.80 -11.94
C LEU A 77 20.33 3.59 -13.44
N GLY A 78 19.27 3.39 -14.26
CA GLY A 78 19.39 3.16 -15.69
C GLY A 78 19.87 1.76 -16.06
N GLU A 79 19.89 0.82 -15.11
CA GLU A 79 20.40 -0.55 -15.30
C GLU A 79 19.30 -1.59 -15.54
N TYR A 80 18.07 -1.14 -15.78
CA TYR A 80 16.96 -2.02 -16.12
C TYR A 80 16.85 -2.15 -17.65
N GLN A 81 17.01 -3.37 -18.17
CA GLN A 81 16.76 -3.73 -19.57
C GLN A 81 15.36 -4.31 -19.75
#